data_AF-A0A9D1TGL6-F1
#
_entry.id   AF-A0A9D1TGL6-F1
#
_cell.length_a   1.000
_cell.length_b   1.000
_cell.length_c   1.000
_cell.angle_alpha   90.00
_cell.angle_beta   90.00
_cell.angle_gamma   90.00
#
_symmetry.space_group_name_H-M   'P 1'
#
loop_
_entity.id
_entity.type
_entity.pdbx_description
1 polymer ?
#
loop_
_entity_poly.entity_id
_entity_poly.type
_entity_poly.pdbx_seq_one_letter_code
_entity_poly.pdbx_strand_id
1 'polypeptide(L)'
;MKIYQDILGAKLQELEQQYEHLRNRLQICEGEDPGQIHQELESAKKEYDTLQLRLRSTVETSRSPAVSRLAKVQLAYSTETEKLLKEQVAGDLHSDANTPAEDKEEASALYAEYAIDFASMAVKYALLASLSAIDMQTDPKQS
;
A
#
# COMPACT_ATOMS: atom_id res chain seq x y z
N MET A 1 24.32 -13.63 7.41
CA MET A 1 24.45 -12.97 6.10
C MET A 1 23.55 -13.60 5.02
N LYS A 2 23.74 -14.87 4.63
CA LYS A 2 22.96 -15.51 3.54
C LYS A 2 21.44 -15.52 3.76
N ILE A 3 20.97 -15.88 4.96
CA ILE A 3 19.53 -15.93 5.29
C ILE A 3 18.86 -14.54 5.19
N TYR A 4 19.54 -13.46 5.59
CA TYR A 4 18.99 -12.10 5.49
C TYR A 4 18.89 -11.65 4.03
N GLN A 5 19.92 -11.97 3.23
CA GLN A 5 19.91 -11.70 1.79
C GLN A 5 18.83 -12.51 1.06
N ASP A 6 18.59 -13.76 1.46
CA ASP A 6 17.55 -14.61 0.88
C ASP A 6 16.14 -14.09 1.21
N ILE A 7 15.89 -13.65 2.46
CA ILE A 7 14.61 -13.06 2.88
C ILE A 7 14.37 -11.71 2.20
N LEU A 8 15.37 -10.84 2.15
CA LEU A 8 15.27 -9.55 1.50
C LEU A 8 15.05 -9.72 -0.01
N GLY A 9 15.76 -10.66 -0.64
CA GLY A 9 15.59 -11.00 -2.06
C GLY A 9 14.16 -11.45 -2.37
N ALA A 10 13.60 -12.35 -1.57
CA ALA A 10 12.20 -12.79 -1.73
C ALA A 10 11.22 -11.61 -1.59
N LYS A 11 11.44 -10.70 -0.62
CA LYS A 11 10.58 -9.53 -0.42
C LYS A 11 10.68 -8.50 -1.54
N LEU A 12 11.86 -8.30 -2.12
CA LEU A 12 12.05 -7.44 -3.28
C LEU A 12 11.37 -8.03 -4.52
N GLN A 13 11.47 -9.34 -4.73
CA GLN A 13 10.76 -10.01 -5.82
C GLN A 13 9.23 -9.89 -5.66
N GLU A 14 8.70 -10.05 -4.44
CA GLU A 14 7.28 -9.79 -4.17
C GLU A 14 6.89 -8.36 -4.54
N LEU A 15 7.70 -7.37 -4.17
CA LEU A 15 7.44 -5.95 -4.46
C LEU A 15 7.47 -5.64 -5.97
N GLU A 16 8.45 -6.20 -6.70
CA GLU A 16 8.54 -6.08 -8.16
C GLU A 16 7.30 -6.65 -8.84
N GLN A 17 6.84 -7.83 -8.42
CA GLN A 17 5.62 -8.46 -8.93
C GLN A 17 4.37 -7.60 -8.68
N GLN A 18 4.26 -6.99 -7.48
CA GLN A 18 3.14 -6.08 -7.19
C GLN A 18 3.16 -4.84 -8.08
N TYR A 19 4.34 -4.27 -8.33
CA TYR A 19 4.49 -3.12 -9.22
C TYR A 19 4.12 -3.46 -10.67
N GLU A 20 4.59 -4.60 -11.18
CA GLU A 20 4.24 -5.08 -12.52
C GLU A 20 2.73 -5.33 -12.64
N HIS A 21 2.11 -5.96 -11.64
CA HIS A 21 0.66 -6.19 -11.61
C HIS A 21 -0.13 -4.89 -11.64
N LEU A 22 0.24 -3.91 -10.81
CA LEU A 22 -0.37 -2.58 -10.79
C LEU A 22 -0.29 -1.92 -12.17
N ARG A 23 0.91 -1.86 -12.76
CA ARG A 23 1.13 -1.20 -14.07
C ARG A 23 0.32 -1.88 -15.17
N ASN A 24 0.38 -3.21 -15.25
CA ASN A 24 -0.29 -3.95 -16.32
C ASN A 24 -1.82 -3.80 -16.23
N ARG A 25 -2.40 -3.84 -15.03
CA ARG A 25 -3.84 -3.67 -14.82
C ARG A 25 -4.32 -2.28 -15.22
N LEU A 26 -3.62 -1.23 -14.78
CA LEU A 26 -3.95 0.15 -15.16
C LEU A 26 -3.91 0.34 -16.68
N GLN A 27 -2.88 -0.18 -17.35
CA GLN A 27 -2.75 -0.11 -18.80
C GLN A 27 -3.87 -0.86 -19.54
N ILE A 28 -4.33 -2.00 -19.01
CA ILE A 28 -5.46 -2.74 -19.60
C ILE A 28 -6.75 -1.90 -19.47
N CYS A 29 -7.02 -1.34 -18.29
CA CYS A 29 -8.24 -0.59 -18.03
C CYS A 29 -8.40 0.69 -18.87
N GLU A 30 -7.33 1.26 -19.43
CA GLU A 30 -7.40 2.43 -20.33
C GLU A 30 -8.25 2.19 -21.58
N GLY A 31 -8.38 0.93 -22.03
CA GLY A 31 -9.14 0.54 -23.22
C GLY A 31 -10.43 -0.23 -22.94
N GLU A 32 -10.80 -0.43 -21.68
CA GLU A 32 -11.91 -1.29 -21.27
C GLU A 32 -13.26 -0.55 -21.20
N ASP A 33 -14.34 -1.32 -21.30
CA ASP A 33 -15.68 -0.78 -21.07
C ASP A 33 -16.00 -0.62 -19.57
N PRO A 34 -17.02 0.20 -19.19
CA PRO A 34 -17.34 0.45 -17.79
C PRO A 34 -17.68 -0.82 -16.97
N GLY A 35 -18.20 -1.87 -17.62
CA GLY A 35 -18.51 -3.14 -16.95
C GLY A 35 -17.25 -3.92 -16.60
N GLN A 36 -16.26 -3.93 -17.48
CA GLN A 36 -14.94 -4.53 -17.22
C GLN A 36 -14.19 -3.77 -16.12
N ILE A 37 -14.17 -2.44 -16.18
CA ILE A 37 -13.57 -1.59 -15.13
C ILE A 37 -14.22 -1.88 -13.76
N HIS A 38 -15.54 -2.06 -13.71
CA HIS A 38 -16.23 -2.39 -12.47
C HIS A 38 -15.83 -3.78 -11.92
N GLN A 39 -15.71 -4.79 -12.79
CA GLN A 39 -15.23 -6.11 -12.38
C GLN A 39 -13.80 -6.05 -11.83
N GLU A 40 -12.94 -5.26 -12.47
CA GLU A 40 -11.56 -5.09 -12.07
C GLU A 40 -11.43 -4.38 -10.71
N LEU A 41 -12.26 -3.36 -10.47
CA LEU A 41 -12.35 -2.70 -9.18
C LEU A 41 -12.80 -3.65 -8.06
N GLU A 42 -13.81 -4.48 -8.30
CA GLU A 42 -14.26 -5.51 -7.34
C GLU A 42 -13.19 -6.57 -7.08
N SER A 43 -12.43 -6.94 -8.11
CA SER A 43 -11.28 -7.85 -7.98
C SER A 43 -10.18 -7.25 -7.10
N ALA A 44 -9.75 -6.02 -7.41
CA ALA A 44 -8.74 -5.28 -6.63
C ALA A 44 -9.17 -5.12 -5.16
N LYS A 45 -10.44 -4.82 -4.92
CA LYS A 45 -10.99 -4.69 -3.57
C LYS A 45 -10.90 -5.99 -2.78
N LYS A 46 -11.25 -7.13 -3.38
CA LYS A 46 -11.13 -8.45 -2.72
C LYS A 46 -9.68 -8.79 -2.37
N GLU A 47 -8.73 -8.49 -3.26
CA GLU A 47 -7.30 -8.69 -3.00
C GLU A 47 -6.83 -7.84 -1.81
N TYR A 48 -7.26 -6.58 -1.75
CA TYR A 48 -6.96 -5.66 -0.68
C TYR A 48 -7.59 -6.08 0.66
N ASP A 49 -8.87 -6.46 0.67
CA ASP A 49 -9.56 -6.97 1.86
C ASP A 49 -8.86 -8.23 2.42
N THR A 50 -8.40 -9.11 1.53
CA THR A 50 -7.61 -10.30 1.89
C THR A 50 -6.28 -9.92 2.55
N LEU A 51 -5.62 -8.86 2.08
CA LEU A 51 -4.41 -8.33 2.73
C LEU A 51 -4.71 -7.78 4.12
N GLN A 52 -5.76 -6.97 4.27
CA GLN A 52 -6.16 -6.41 5.56
C GLN A 52 -6.50 -7.52 6.59
N LEU A 53 -7.19 -8.58 6.17
CA LEU A 53 -7.49 -9.74 7.02
C LEU A 53 -6.23 -10.47 7.49
N ARG A 54 -5.25 -10.68 6.60
CA ARG A 54 -3.95 -11.26 6.97
C ARG A 54 -3.20 -10.39 7.97
N LEU A 55 -3.24 -9.07 7.79
CA LEU A 55 -2.59 -8.13 8.69
C LEU A 55 -3.25 -8.15 10.08
N ARG A 56 -4.58 -8.16 10.15
CA ARG A 56 -5.34 -8.31 11.39
C ARG A 56 -5.02 -9.62 12.11
N SER A 57 -5.00 -10.72 11.38
CA SER A 57 -4.59 -12.03 11.93
C SER A 57 -3.16 -11.98 12.48
N THR A 58 -2.24 -11.27 11.82
CA THR A 58 -0.87 -11.08 12.30
C THR A 58 -0.82 -10.30 13.61
N VAL A 59 -1.66 -9.26 13.78
CA VAL A 59 -1.77 -8.51 15.03
C VAL A 59 -2.19 -9.43 16.18
N GLU A 60 -3.17 -10.30 15.94
CA GLU A 60 -3.80 -11.14 16.96
C GLU A 60 -2.98 -12.40 17.30
N THR A 61 -2.33 -13.01 16.31
CA THR A 61 -1.76 -14.36 16.44
C THR A 61 -0.24 -14.43 16.44
N SER A 62 0.46 -13.33 16.12
CA SER A 62 1.93 -13.35 16.04
C SER A 62 2.57 -13.62 17.39
N ARG A 63 3.53 -14.57 17.40
CA ARG A 63 4.34 -14.91 18.58
C ARG A 63 5.38 -13.85 18.91
N SER A 64 5.69 -12.94 17.99
CA SER A 64 6.64 -11.85 18.19
C SER A 64 5.91 -10.55 18.51
N PRO A 65 6.09 -9.98 19.72
CA PRO A 65 5.48 -8.70 20.07
C PRO A 65 5.88 -7.56 19.14
N ALA A 66 7.10 -7.59 18.59
CA ALA A 66 7.56 -6.59 17.63
C ALA A 66 6.79 -6.68 16.31
N VAL A 67 6.58 -7.90 15.79
CA VAL A 67 5.82 -8.13 14.56
C VAL A 67 4.35 -7.73 14.73
N SER A 68 3.72 -8.10 15.86
CA SER A 68 2.34 -7.69 16.16
C SER A 68 2.19 -6.16 16.21
N ARG A 69 3.13 -5.45 16.86
CA ARG A 69 3.11 -3.97 16.89
C ARG A 69 3.29 -3.35 15.51
N LEU A 70 4.23 -3.84 14.70
CA LEU A 70 4.44 -3.35 13.34
C LEU A 70 3.18 -3.57 12.47
N ALA A 71 2.57 -4.76 12.55
CA ALA A 71 1.33 -5.06 11.86
C ALA A 71 0.18 -4.15 12.31
N LYS A 72 0.10 -3.83 13.59
CA LYS A 72 -0.93 -2.93 14.15
C LYS A 72 -0.77 -1.50 13.60
N VAL A 73 0.46 -1.00 13.50
CA VAL A 73 0.73 0.32 12.91
C VAL A 73 0.33 0.35 11.44
N GLN A 74 0.70 -0.68 10.67
CA GLN A 74 0.32 -0.79 9.26
C GLN A 74 -1.21 -0.84 9.08
N LEU A 75 -1.91 -1.59 9.93
CA LEU A 75 -3.37 -1.71 9.87
C LEU A 75 -4.05 -0.39 10.21
N ALA A 76 -3.57 0.29 11.27
CA ALA A 76 -4.11 1.61 11.64
C ALA A 76 -3.89 2.62 10.51
N TYR A 77 -2.69 2.67 9.93
CA TYR A 77 -2.41 3.53 8.79
C TYR A 77 -3.38 3.29 7.63
N SER A 78 -3.54 2.02 7.21
CA SER A 78 -4.38 1.70 6.07
C SER A 78 -5.85 2.05 6.31
N THR A 79 -6.38 1.74 7.50
CA THR A 79 -7.78 2.01 7.86
C THR A 79 -8.08 3.50 8.01
N GLU A 80 -7.22 4.26 8.69
CA GLU A 80 -7.43 5.69 8.89
C GLU A 80 -7.29 6.46 7.56
N THR A 81 -6.33 6.08 6.72
CA THR A 81 -6.14 6.69 5.39
C THR A 81 -7.33 6.41 4.47
N GLU A 82 -7.81 5.16 4.44
CA GLU A 82 -9.00 4.79 3.68
C GLU A 82 -10.23 5.58 4.14
N LYS A 83 -10.42 5.71 5.46
CA LYS A 83 -11.54 6.47 6.03
C LYS A 83 -11.47 7.96 5.66
N LEU A 84 -10.32 8.59 5.88
CA LEU A 84 -10.10 10.00 5.56
C LEU A 84 -10.41 10.27 4.08
N LEU A 85 -9.82 9.46 3.20
CA LEU A 85 -9.88 9.72 1.77
C LEU A 85 -11.22 9.33 1.14
N LYS A 86 -11.95 8.34 1.70
CA LYS A 86 -13.31 7.98 1.21
C LYS A 86 -14.43 8.85 1.78
N GLU A 87 -14.31 9.31 3.03
CA GLU A 87 -15.43 9.94 3.74
C GLU A 87 -15.32 11.47 3.81
N GLN A 88 -14.12 12.06 3.72
CA GLN A 88 -13.90 13.47 4.07
C GLN A 88 -13.44 14.32 2.87
N VAL A 89 -12.61 13.77 1.99
CA VAL A 89 -12.00 14.54 0.88
C VAL A 89 -13.02 15.18 -0.05
N ALA A 90 -14.12 14.49 -0.40
CA ALA A 90 -15.13 15.08 -1.28
C ALA A 90 -15.85 16.29 -0.65
N GLY A 91 -15.96 16.33 0.68
CA GLY A 91 -16.51 17.49 1.39
C GLY A 91 -15.53 18.66 1.48
N ASP A 92 -14.23 18.37 1.59
CA ASP A 92 -13.17 19.38 1.68
C ASP A 92 -12.83 20.02 0.32
N LEU A 93 -13.09 19.32 -0.79
CA LEU A 93 -12.88 19.82 -2.16
C LEU A 93 -14.06 20.65 -2.70
N HIS A 94 -15.21 20.62 -2.04
CA HIS A 94 -16.42 21.26 -2.54
C HIS A 94 -16.23 22.77 -2.72
N SER A 95 -16.67 23.27 -3.88
CA SER A 95 -16.80 24.70 -4.16
C SER A 95 -18.17 25.01 -4.75
N ASP A 96 -18.64 26.24 -4.59
CA ASP A 96 -19.93 26.70 -5.16
C ASP A 96 -20.00 26.55 -6.70
N ALA A 97 -18.86 26.33 -7.35
CA ALA A 97 -18.74 26.13 -8.80
C ALA A 97 -18.85 24.65 -9.23
N ASN A 98 -18.68 23.69 -8.32
CA ASN A 98 -18.67 22.26 -8.62
C ASN A 98 -20.01 21.60 -8.30
N THR A 99 -20.32 20.55 -9.06
CA THR A 99 -21.38 19.60 -8.71
C THR A 99 -20.86 18.52 -7.77
N PRO A 100 -21.73 17.88 -6.96
CA PRO A 100 -21.34 16.75 -6.12
C PRO A 100 -20.77 15.53 -6.86
N ALA A 101 -20.95 15.46 -8.18
CA ALA A 101 -20.34 14.41 -9.01
C ALA A 101 -18.88 14.75 -9.34
N GLU A 102 -18.61 16.01 -9.71
CA GLU A 102 -17.26 16.51 -9.96
C GLU A 102 -16.40 16.44 -8.70
N ASP A 103 -16.95 16.79 -7.52
CA ASP A 103 -16.22 16.67 -6.24
C ASP A 103 -15.79 15.22 -5.94
N LYS A 104 -16.63 14.24 -6.31
CA LYS A 104 -16.31 12.81 -6.10
C LYS A 104 -15.28 12.31 -7.10
N GLU A 105 -15.33 12.79 -8.34
CA GLU A 105 -14.34 12.47 -9.36
C GLU A 105 -12.97 13.02 -8.95
N GLU A 106 -12.91 14.28 -8.54
CA GLU A 106 -11.68 14.93 -8.05
C GLU A 106 -11.12 14.24 -6.81
N ALA A 107 -11.98 13.92 -5.83
CA ALA A 107 -11.59 13.16 -4.64
C ALA A 107 -11.01 11.78 -4.99
N SER A 108 -11.59 11.10 -5.98
CA SER A 108 -11.13 9.78 -6.43
C SER A 108 -9.77 9.86 -7.13
N ALA A 109 -9.56 10.90 -7.96
CA ALA A 109 -8.28 11.15 -8.61
C ALA A 109 -7.19 11.48 -7.58
N LEU A 110 -7.49 12.37 -6.62
CA LEU A 110 -6.58 12.73 -5.54
C LEU A 110 -6.21 11.52 -4.67
N TYR A 111 -7.18 10.63 -4.40
CA TYR A 111 -6.92 9.38 -3.68
C TYR A 111 -5.92 8.49 -4.43
N ALA A 112 -6.12 8.31 -5.73
CA ALA A 112 -5.23 7.49 -6.56
C ALA A 112 -3.81 8.06 -6.60
N GLU A 113 -3.67 9.39 -6.77
CA GLU A 113 -2.38 10.09 -6.75
C GLU A 113 -1.65 9.88 -5.41
N TYR A 114 -2.34 10.17 -4.29
CA TYR A 114 -1.78 10.01 -2.95
C TYR A 114 -1.34 8.55 -2.68
N ALA A 115 -2.13 7.56 -3.11
CA ALA A 115 -1.78 6.16 -2.94
C ALA A 115 -0.49 5.77 -3.68
N ILE A 116 -0.27 6.30 -4.89
CA ILE A 116 0.96 6.08 -5.68
C ILE A 116 2.16 6.77 -5.03
N ASP A 117 1.99 8.01 -4.56
CA ASP A 117 3.04 8.75 -3.85
C ASP A 117 3.44 8.04 -2.56
N PHE A 118 2.48 7.51 -1.82
CA PHE A 118 2.74 6.72 -0.64
C PHE A 118 3.49 5.41 -0.96
N ALA A 119 3.10 4.71 -2.02
CA ALA A 119 3.84 3.52 -2.47
C ALA A 119 5.31 3.88 -2.78
N SER A 120 5.54 4.99 -3.48
CA SER A 120 6.89 5.51 -3.76
C SER A 120 7.67 5.84 -2.49
N MET A 121 7.02 6.43 -1.48
CA MET A 121 7.61 6.69 -0.16
C MET A 121 7.97 5.39 0.58
N ALA A 122 7.10 4.38 0.54
CA ALA A 122 7.32 3.09 1.18
C ALA A 122 8.55 2.36 0.60
N VAL A 123 8.78 2.44 -0.72
CA VAL A 123 10.00 1.91 -1.37
C VAL A 123 11.25 2.60 -0.82
N LYS A 124 11.25 3.93 -0.69
CA LYS A 124 12.37 4.68 -0.12
C LYS A 124 12.63 4.30 1.33
N TYR A 125 11.57 4.13 2.12
CA TYR A 125 11.69 3.66 3.50
C TYR A 125 12.25 2.24 3.58
N ALA A 126 11.79 1.33 2.72
CA ALA A 126 12.30 -0.04 2.66
C ALA A 126 13.80 -0.09 2.33
N LEU A 127 14.27 0.78 1.42
CA LEU A 127 15.70 0.93 1.13
C LEU A 127 16.48 1.40 2.36
N LEU A 128 16.01 2.45 3.04
CA LEU A 128 16.65 2.96 4.25
C LEU A 128 16.77 1.88 5.33
N ALA A 129 15.68 1.16 5.60
CA ALA A 129 15.64 0.09 6.59
C ALA A 129 16.58 -1.07 6.22
N SER A 130 16.63 -1.44 4.94
CA SER A 130 17.50 -2.50 4.44
C SER A 130 18.98 -2.13 4.56
N LEU A 131 19.34 -0.91 4.16
CA LEU A 131 20.71 -0.41 4.30
C LEU A 131 21.13 -0.31 5.76
N SER A 132 20.23 0.13 6.65
CA SER A 132 20.50 0.19 8.10
C SER A 132 20.80 -1.20 8.68
N ALA A 133 20.04 -2.21 8.24
CA ALA A 133 20.25 -3.59 8.68
C ALA A 133 21.53 -4.21 8.08
N ILE A 134 21.93 -3.84 6.86
CA ILE A 134 23.21 -4.25 6.27
C ILE A 134 24.37 -3.61 7.03
N ASP A 135 24.31 -2.30 7.27
CA ASP A 135 25.34 -1.54 7.98
C ASP A 135 25.64 -2.14 9.37
N MET A 136 24.59 -2.39 10.17
CA MET A 136 24.71 -3.04 11.48
C MET A 136 25.32 -4.44 11.43
N GLN A 137 25.12 -5.19 10.34
CA GLN A 137 25.70 -6.53 10.18
C GLN A 137 27.16 -6.50 9.70
N THR A 138 27.59 -5.38 9.12
CA THR A 138 28.95 -5.20 8.57
C THR A 138 29.88 -4.42 9.50
N ASP A 139 29.38 -3.79 10.57
CA ASP A 139 30.20 -3.06 11.54
C ASP A 139 31.03 -4.03 12.41
N PRO A 140 32.38 -4.01 12.30
CA PRO A 140 33.25 -4.90 13.07
C PRO A 140 33.33 -4.55 14.57
N LYS A 141 32.68 -3.48 15.06
CA LYS A 141 32.77 -3.05 16.46
C LYS A 141 31.85 -3.82 17.43
N GLN A 142 31.19 -4.89 17.00
CA GLN A 142 30.30 -5.72 17.84
C GLN A 142 30.79 -7.16 18.06
N SER A 143 32.05 -7.48 17.72
CA SER A 143 32.71 -8.76 18.03
C SER A 143 33.80 -8.61 19.08
#